data_AF-A0A346HGU3-F1
#
_entry.id   AF-A0A346HGU3-F1
#
_cell.length_a   1.000
_cell.length_b   1.000
_cell.length_c   1.000
_cell.angle_alpha   90.00
_cell.angle_beta   90.00
_cell.angle_gamma   90.00
#
_symmetry.space_group_name_H-M   'P 1'
#
loop_
_entity.id
_entity.type
_entity.pdbx_description
1 polymer ?
#
loop_
_entity_poly.entity_id
_entity_poly.type
_entity_poly.pdbx_seq_one_letter_code
_entity_poly.pdbx_strand_id
1 'polypeptide(L)'
;MSFWGQIGLQEGTSVLGVEIQSLYDHGMIVMLFVFSYVGFMLYKISISSLFSSEYLEKQWLEIVWTILPCGLLLLLGLPSIKLLYLMDELELPEATVKIIGHQWYWSYEYSDAFGSTYSFDSYLKADSGLEGGDYRLFEVDSRCVVATLLHMRGLVTSDDVVHSWAIPSASIKADAIPGRLNQIGLCFLYSGVFYGQCSELCGINHSFMPICVEAVPVEIFTDWIISNHKENSNNNSSNYTYLDYLYILWKYVRTGGSVLADLVWKLIVLYVWWFEMVFYYGLYVPAEFVVVSSWSFTKWTFNLCVSFVKWFGWFAVSPLDASVYAVKYVFWQVYSGVWYVVTKPFEFTHWLVKSIVKSILSLCKFSVFLVSSMVSSMSSFTDDGFKQVVMERVNLNTFKFLWIIQNYYKEHR
;
A
#
# COMPACT_ATOMS: atom_id res chain seq x y z
N MET A 1 -11.55 -14.09 -0.37
CA MET A 1 -11.17 -15.25 0.48
C MET A 1 -9.77 -15.70 0.13
N SER A 2 -9.19 -16.61 0.92
CA SER A 2 -7.87 -17.17 0.61
C SER A 2 -7.93 -18.13 -0.58
N PHE A 3 -6.96 -18.04 -1.48
CA PHE A 3 -6.79 -18.99 -2.58
C PHE A 3 -5.85 -20.14 -2.20
N TRP A 4 -6.00 -21.28 -2.88
CA TRP A 4 -5.09 -22.40 -2.68
C TRP A 4 -3.67 -22.03 -3.14
N GLY A 5 -2.68 -22.30 -2.30
CA GLY A 5 -1.28 -21.95 -2.57
C GLY A 5 -0.94 -20.46 -2.37
N GLN A 6 -1.83 -19.67 -1.75
CA GLN A 6 -1.55 -18.27 -1.43
C GLN A 6 -0.46 -18.13 -0.34
N ILE A 7 0.53 -17.27 -0.60
CA ILE A 7 1.70 -17.05 0.28
C ILE A 7 1.56 -15.77 1.13
N GLY A 8 0.85 -14.75 0.63
CA GLY A 8 0.70 -13.45 1.27
C GLY A 8 -0.69 -13.20 1.87
N LEU A 9 -0.95 -11.93 2.22
CA LEU A 9 -2.27 -11.47 2.67
C LEU A 9 -3.32 -11.64 1.56
N GLN A 10 -4.60 -11.70 1.95
CA GLN A 10 -5.71 -11.51 1.02
C GLN A 10 -5.70 -10.06 0.51
N GLU A 11 -6.23 -9.84 -0.69
CA GLU A 11 -6.34 -8.51 -1.26
C GLU A 11 -7.17 -7.59 -0.34
N GLY A 12 -6.69 -6.36 -0.13
CA GLY A 12 -7.37 -5.34 0.67
C GLY A 12 -8.68 -4.87 0.02
N THR A 13 -9.80 -5.14 0.68
CA THR A 13 -11.16 -4.87 0.19
C THR A 13 -11.81 -3.64 0.83
N SER A 14 -11.20 -3.12 1.90
CA SER A 14 -11.66 -1.95 2.64
C SER A 14 -10.64 -0.82 2.53
N VAL A 15 -11.07 0.42 2.81
CA VAL A 15 -10.18 1.58 2.81
C VAL A 15 -8.98 1.36 3.77
N LEU A 16 -9.24 0.83 4.96
CA LEU A 16 -8.18 0.52 5.94
C LEU A 16 -7.34 -0.69 5.52
N GLY A 17 -7.95 -1.68 4.87
CA GLY A 17 -7.25 -2.90 4.44
C GLY A 17 -6.17 -2.65 3.41
N VAL A 18 -6.40 -1.72 2.47
CA VAL A 18 -5.37 -1.30 1.50
C VAL A 18 -4.15 -0.70 2.21
N GLU A 19 -4.36 0.07 3.27
CA GLU A 19 -3.28 0.73 4.01
C GLU A 19 -2.50 -0.21 4.91
N ILE A 20 -3.21 -1.16 5.53
CA ILE A 20 -2.58 -2.25 6.27
C ILE A 20 -1.72 -3.09 5.32
N GLN A 21 -2.19 -3.34 4.09
CA GLN A 21 -1.40 -4.04 3.08
C GLN A 21 -0.15 -3.24 2.66
N SER A 22 -0.26 -1.92 2.50
CA SER A 22 0.89 -1.04 2.23
C SER A 22 1.91 -1.04 3.39
N LEU A 23 1.43 -0.99 4.64
CA LEU A 23 2.30 -1.09 5.82
C LEU A 23 2.99 -2.46 5.90
N TYR A 24 2.26 -3.52 5.58
CA TYR A 24 2.81 -4.87 5.50
C TYR A 24 3.94 -4.96 4.47
N ASP A 25 3.73 -4.45 3.24
CA ASP A 25 4.74 -4.47 2.19
C ASP A 25 6.01 -3.68 2.59
N HIS A 26 5.83 -2.50 3.20
CA HIS A 26 6.94 -1.71 3.76
C HIS A 26 7.73 -2.50 4.81
N GLY A 27 7.02 -3.13 5.74
CA GLY A 27 7.63 -4.01 6.75
C GLY A 27 8.40 -5.17 6.13
N MET A 28 7.82 -5.83 5.14
CA MET A 28 8.43 -6.98 4.46
C MET A 28 9.70 -6.60 3.69
N ILE A 29 9.75 -5.44 3.04
CA ILE A 29 10.95 -4.94 2.36
C ILE A 29 12.09 -4.72 3.36
N VAL A 30 11.80 -4.08 4.51
CA VAL A 30 12.80 -3.85 5.56
C VAL A 30 13.29 -5.17 6.14
N MET A 31 12.39 -6.11 6.43
CA MET A 31 12.76 -7.44 6.94
C MET A 31 13.63 -8.20 5.94
N LEU A 32 13.27 -8.20 4.65
CA LEU A 32 14.05 -8.86 3.60
C LEU A 32 15.45 -8.26 3.49
N PHE A 33 15.58 -6.94 3.58
CA PHE A 33 16.89 -6.28 3.63
C PHE A 33 17.73 -6.76 4.82
N VAL A 34 17.17 -6.76 6.04
CA VAL A 34 17.87 -7.22 7.25
C VAL A 34 18.28 -8.70 7.13
N PHE A 35 17.36 -9.58 6.73
CA PHE A 35 17.65 -11.00 6.57
C PHE A 35 18.71 -11.26 5.50
N SER A 36 18.67 -10.54 4.38
CA SER A 36 19.69 -10.68 3.33
C SER A 36 21.08 -10.23 3.80
N TYR A 37 21.16 -9.14 4.58
CA TYR A 37 22.41 -8.64 5.14
C TYR A 37 23.00 -9.61 6.16
N VAL A 38 22.19 -10.08 7.12
CA VAL A 38 22.62 -11.06 8.13
C VAL A 38 23.00 -12.38 7.45
N GLY A 39 22.20 -12.85 6.50
CA GLY A 39 22.47 -14.05 5.72
C GLY A 39 23.78 -13.96 4.94
N PHE A 40 24.07 -12.82 4.32
CA PHE A 40 25.34 -12.57 3.66
C PHE A 40 26.53 -12.57 4.63
N MET A 41 26.40 -11.95 5.81
CA MET A 41 27.46 -11.95 6.82
C MET A 41 27.76 -13.37 7.32
N LEU A 42 26.72 -14.17 7.61
CA LEU A 42 26.86 -15.56 7.99
C LEU A 42 27.52 -16.40 6.89
N TYR A 43 27.11 -16.20 5.63
CA TYR A 43 27.71 -16.86 4.47
C TYR A 43 29.19 -16.50 4.29
N LYS A 44 29.56 -15.24 4.51
CA LYS A 44 30.96 -14.80 4.43
C LYS A 44 31.83 -15.41 5.53
N ILE A 45 31.29 -15.53 6.74
CA ILE A 45 31.97 -16.19 7.87
C ILE A 45 32.12 -17.69 7.62
N SER A 46 31.11 -18.35 7.03
CA SER A 46 31.18 -19.79 6.78
C SER A 46 32.18 -20.20 5.69
N ILE A 47 32.48 -19.30 4.74
CA ILE A 47 33.47 -19.55 3.68
C ILE A 47 34.89 -19.14 4.09
N SER A 48 35.03 -18.27 5.09
CA SER A 48 36.36 -17.78 5.45
C SER A 48 37.23 -18.91 6.00
N SER A 49 38.38 -19.14 5.35
CA SER A 49 39.43 -20.06 5.82
C SER A 49 40.38 -19.42 6.84
N LEU A 50 40.24 -18.11 7.06
CA LEU A 50 41.04 -17.33 7.99
C LEU A 50 40.44 -17.43 9.40
N PHE A 51 41.28 -17.62 10.41
CA PHE A 51 40.88 -17.67 11.82
C PHE A 51 41.67 -16.64 12.64
N SER A 52 41.01 -16.01 13.61
CA SER A 52 41.67 -15.24 14.67
C SER A 52 41.11 -15.61 16.03
N SER A 53 41.99 -15.88 16.99
CA SER A 53 41.63 -16.10 18.41
C SER A 53 41.68 -14.82 19.25
N GLU A 54 42.21 -13.73 18.70
CA GLU A 54 42.30 -12.45 19.40
C GLU A 54 40.97 -11.71 19.34
N TYR A 55 40.47 -11.30 20.51
CA TYR A 55 39.30 -10.44 20.61
C TYR A 55 39.73 -8.98 20.40
N LEU A 56 39.25 -8.36 19.32
CA LEU A 56 39.51 -6.96 19.02
C LEU A 56 38.34 -6.11 19.48
N GLU A 57 38.55 -5.33 20.54
CA GLU A 57 37.58 -4.36 21.00
C GLU A 57 37.49 -3.18 20.02
N LYS A 58 36.29 -2.93 19.49
CA LYS A 58 36.02 -1.89 18.49
C LYS A 58 34.74 -1.13 18.84
N GLN A 59 34.84 -0.20 19.79
CA GLN A 59 33.70 0.62 20.25
C GLN A 59 32.94 1.30 19.10
N TRP A 60 33.65 1.74 18.06
CA TRP A 60 33.05 2.37 16.88
C TRP A 60 32.05 1.45 16.16
N LEU A 61 32.34 0.15 16.08
CA LEU A 61 31.45 -0.82 15.45
C LEU A 61 30.17 -1.00 16.29
N GLU A 62 30.31 -0.97 17.61
CA GLU A 62 29.17 -1.07 18.53
C GLU A 62 28.20 0.10 18.40
N ILE A 63 28.76 1.31 18.28
CA ILE A 63 27.96 2.51 18.06
C ILE A 63 27.18 2.39 16.74
N VAL A 64 27.80 1.91 15.68
CA VAL A 64 27.16 1.77 14.36
C VAL A 64 26.01 0.77 14.40
N TRP A 65 26.22 -0.44 14.92
CA TRP A 65 25.15 -1.44 14.99
C TRP A 65 24.09 -1.14 16.05
N THR A 66 24.28 -0.15 16.90
CA THR A 66 23.26 0.29 17.87
C THR A 66 22.38 1.38 17.25
N ILE A 67 23.00 2.36 16.57
CA ILE A 67 22.27 3.46 15.92
C ILE A 67 21.50 2.96 14.69
N LEU A 68 22.07 2.06 13.90
CA LEU A 68 21.43 1.60 12.65
C LEU A 68 20.09 0.89 12.89
N PRO A 69 19.95 -0.11 13.79
CA PRO A 69 18.66 -0.72 14.12
C PRO A 69 17.69 0.26 14.76
N CYS A 70 18.17 1.19 15.59
CA CYS A 70 17.31 2.25 16.15
C CYS A 70 16.67 3.10 15.05
N GLY A 71 17.46 3.50 14.05
CA GLY A 71 16.96 4.21 12.86
C GLY A 71 15.95 3.37 12.05
N LEU A 72 16.23 2.08 11.83
CA LEU A 72 15.29 1.17 11.15
C LEU A 72 13.96 1.03 11.89
N LEU A 73 13.98 0.91 13.22
CA LEU A 73 12.76 0.84 14.03
C LEU A 73 11.94 2.14 13.95
N LEU A 74 12.58 3.30 13.91
CA LEU A 74 11.88 4.58 13.70
C LEU A 74 11.20 4.63 12.32
N LEU A 75 11.88 4.15 11.27
CA LEU A 75 11.32 4.08 9.92
C LEU A 75 10.12 3.12 9.80
N LEU A 76 10.08 2.06 10.63
CA LEU A 76 8.93 1.15 10.72
C LEU A 76 7.82 1.69 11.64
N GLY A 77 8.19 2.36 12.72
CA GLY A 77 7.25 2.82 13.76
C GLY A 77 6.41 4.01 13.33
N LEU A 78 6.99 5.00 12.66
CA LEU A 78 6.27 6.22 12.23
C LEU A 78 5.03 5.95 11.34
N PRO A 79 5.09 5.14 10.26
CA PRO A 79 3.91 4.84 9.45
C PRO A 79 2.87 4.01 10.22
N SER A 80 3.33 3.11 11.09
CA SER A 80 2.48 2.27 11.93
C SER A 80 1.65 3.12 12.90
N ILE A 81 2.29 4.08 13.59
CA ILE A 81 1.61 5.00 14.50
C ILE A 81 0.61 5.88 13.74
N LYS A 82 0.98 6.40 12.56
CA LYS A 82 0.06 7.18 11.72
C LYS A 82 -1.18 6.37 11.35
N LEU A 83 -1.01 5.14 10.90
CA LEU A 83 -2.12 4.26 10.54
C LEU A 83 -2.99 3.91 11.74
N LEU A 84 -2.39 3.70 12.91
CA LEU A 84 -3.12 3.46 14.16
C LEU A 84 -4.09 4.59 14.47
N TYR A 85 -3.67 5.86 14.35
CA TYR A 85 -4.56 7.00 14.56
C TYR A 85 -5.65 7.10 13.47
N LEU A 86 -5.31 6.83 12.20
CA LEU A 86 -6.30 6.81 11.12
C LEU A 86 -7.38 5.73 11.30
N MET A 87 -7.03 4.61 11.93
CA MET A 87 -7.98 3.53 12.22
C MET A 87 -8.93 3.88 13.38
N ASP A 88 -8.50 4.72 14.32
CA ASP A 88 -9.29 5.12 15.50
C ASP A 88 -10.24 6.29 15.19
N GLU A 89 -9.89 7.13 14.20
CA GLU A 89 -10.74 8.21 13.70
C GLU A 89 -11.94 7.68 12.90
N LEU A 90 -13.00 7.25 13.61
CA LEU A 90 -14.29 6.93 13.01
C LEU A 90 -15.18 8.16 12.91
N GLU A 91 -15.02 8.95 11.84
CA GLU A 91 -15.90 10.08 11.55
C GLU A 91 -17.32 9.60 11.18
N LEU A 92 -18.32 10.08 11.92
CA LEU A 92 -19.77 10.05 11.63
C LEU A 92 -20.26 8.90 10.72
N PRO A 93 -20.42 7.68 11.25
CA PRO A 93 -20.97 6.59 10.47
C PRO A 93 -22.48 6.80 10.21
N GLU A 94 -22.90 6.48 8.99
CA GLU A 94 -24.26 6.72 8.50
C GLU A 94 -25.23 5.59 8.87
N ALA A 95 -24.70 4.40 9.12
CA ALA A 95 -25.47 3.24 9.56
C ALA A 95 -24.63 2.31 10.44
N THR A 96 -25.28 1.66 11.40
CA THR A 96 -24.67 0.75 12.36
C THR A 96 -25.27 -0.65 12.23
N VAL A 97 -24.39 -1.64 12.30
CA VAL A 97 -24.75 -3.06 12.49
C VAL A 97 -24.15 -3.52 13.81
N LYS A 98 -24.98 -4.07 14.69
CA LYS A 98 -24.51 -4.74 15.89
C LYS A 98 -24.28 -6.21 15.57
N ILE A 99 -23.15 -6.72 16.02
CA ILE A 99 -22.61 -8.04 15.73
C ILE A 99 -22.42 -8.73 17.08
N ILE A 100 -23.20 -9.77 17.34
CA ILE A 100 -23.21 -10.47 18.63
C ILE A 100 -22.75 -11.92 18.40
N GLY A 101 -21.65 -12.31 19.05
CA GLY A 101 -21.13 -13.67 19.01
C GLY A 101 -21.80 -14.57 20.05
N HIS A 102 -22.15 -15.78 19.61
CA HIS A 102 -22.76 -16.85 20.41
C HIS A 102 -22.06 -18.20 20.14
N GLN A 103 -22.24 -19.18 21.01
CA GLN A 103 -21.83 -20.57 20.83
C GLN A 103 -22.86 -21.32 19.95
N TRP A 104 -22.61 -21.63 18.68
CA TRP A 104 -21.48 -21.24 17.81
C TRP A 104 -22.04 -20.68 16.50
N TYR A 105 -22.44 -19.40 16.56
CA TYR A 105 -23.02 -18.66 15.45
C TYR A 105 -22.89 -17.15 15.69
N TRP A 106 -23.20 -16.35 14.69
CA TRP A 106 -23.25 -14.90 14.80
C TRP A 106 -24.68 -14.43 14.65
N SER A 107 -25.08 -13.40 15.41
CA SER A 107 -26.33 -12.69 15.16
C SER A 107 -26.04 -11.24 14.79
N TYR A 108 -26.82 -10.72 13.87
CA TYR A 108 -26.69 -9.35 13.34
C TYR A 108 -27.97 -8.58 13.64
N GLU A 109 -27.84 -7.39 14.20
CA GLU A 109 -28.95 -6.50 14.52
C GLU A 109 -28.75 -5.13 13.84
N TYR A 110 -29.78 -4.70 13.12
CA TYR A 110 -29.89 -3.40 12.47
C TYR A 110 -31.00 -2.62 13.17
N SER A 111 -30.61 -1.62 13.96
CA SER A 111 -31.53 -0.84 14.83
C SER A 111 -31.52 0.66 14.59
N ASP A 112 -30.64 1.17 13.72
CA ASP A 112 -30.43 2.60 13.52
C ASP A 112 -31.60 3.34 12.83
N ALA A 113 -32.42 2.62 12.07
CA ALA A 113 -33.46 3.24 11.26
C ALA A 113 -34.77 2.45 11.28
N PHE A 114 -35.87 3.14 10.95
CA PHE A 114 -37.21 2.60 10.69
C PHE A 114 -38.06 2.24 11.91
N GLY A 115 -37.62 2.55 13.13
CA GLY A 115 -38.46 2.46 14.34
C GLY A 115 -38.74 1.04 14.84
N SER A 116 -38.15 0.03 14.20
CA SER A 116 -38.14 -1.38 14.62
C SER A 116 -36.71 -1.90 14.60
N THR A 117 -36.45 -3.03 15.25
CA THR A 117 -35.15 -3.71 15.21
C THR A 117 -35.25 -4.89 14.25
N TYR A 118 -34.44 -4.93 13.20
CA TYR A 118 -34.33 -6.11 12.34
C TYR A 118 -33.10 -6.91 12.78
N SER A 119 -33.30 -8.17 13.13
CA SER A 119 -32.22 -9.06 13.57
C SER A 119 -32.39 -10.47 13.05
N PHE A 120 -31.29 -11.14 12.78
CA PHE A 120 -31.27 -12.54 12.36
C PHE A 120 -29.99 -13.24 12.80
N ASP A 121 -30.06 -14.56 12.84
CA ASP A 121 -28.94 -15.43 13.15
C ASP A 121 -28.29 -15.96 11.86
N SER A 122 -26.98 -16.15 11.92
CA SER A 122 -26.11 -16.60 10.83
C SER A 122 -25.37 -17.85 11.29
N TYR A 123 -25.86 -19.01 10.85
CA TYR A 123 -25.28 -20.32 11.12
C TYR A 123 -24.47 -20.82 9.93
N LEU A 124 -23.48 -21.68 10.20
CA LEU A 124 -22.79 -22.45 9.16
C LEU A 124 -23.79 -23.31 8.38
N LYS A 125 -23.75 -23.22 7.05
CA LYS A 125 -24.53 -24.10 6.18
C LYS A 125 -24.00 -25.53 6.28
N ALA A 126 -24.87 -26.48 6.62
CA ALA A 126 -24.49 -27.90 6.71
C ALA A 126 -24.01 -28.46 5.36
N ASP A 127 -23.07 -29.41 5.39
CA ASP A 127 -22.46 -30.01 4.19
C ASP A 127 -23.51 -30.58 3.20
N SER A 128 -24.63 -31.10 3.70
CA SER A 128 -25.73 -31.61 2.87
C SER A 128 -26.55 -30.52 2.16
N GLY A 129 -26.46 -29.28 2.62
CA GLY A 129 -27.13 -28.12 2.04
C GLY A 129 -26.26 -27.33 1.08
N LEU A 130 -24.96 -27.64 0.97
CA LEU A 130 -24.05 -26.92 0.06
C LEU A 130 -24.42 -27.18 -1.39
N GLU A 131 -24.50 -26.09 -2.17
CA GLU A 131 -24.75 -26.14 -3.61
C GLU A 131 -23.42 -26.12 -4.39
N GLY A 132 -23.47 -26.44 -5.69
CA GLY A 132 -22.30 -26.41 -6.54
C GLY A 132 -21.70 -25.00 -6.63
N GLY A 133 -20.52 -24.80 -6.02
CA GLY A 133 -19.84 -23.50 -5.95
C GLY A 133 -19.72 -22.95 -4.53
N ASP A 134 -20.45 -23.52 -3.57
CA ASP A 134 -20.37 -23.13 -2.17
C ASP A 134 -19.04 -23.55 -1.53
N TYR A 135 -18.55 -22.73 -0.61
CA TYR A 135 -17.32 -22.99 0.13
C TYR A 135 -17.61 -23.70 1.47
N ARG A 136 -17.12 -24.94 1.58
CA ARG A 136 -17.19 -25.73 2.81
C ARG A 136 -16.58 -24.97 3.99
N LEU A 137 -17.28 -24.96 5.13
CA LEU A 137 -16.92 -24.24 6.36
C LEU A 137 -16.97 -22.71 6.31
N PHE A 138 -17.36 -22.11 5.18
CA PHE A 138 -17.40 -20.66 5.00
C PHE A 138 -18.80 -20.14 4.70
N GLU A 139 -19.63 -20.91 3.98
CA GLU A 139 -21.00 -20.50 3.71
C GLU A 139 -21.89 -20.49 4.95
N VAL A 140 -22.76 -19.50 5.01
CA VAL A 140 -23.77 -19.35 6.05
C VAL A 140 -25.16 -19.36 5.43
N ASP A 141 -26.17 -19.59 6.26
CA ASP A 141 -27.58 -19.48 5.85
C ASP A 141 -27.98 -18.02 5.57
N SER A 142 -27.59 -17.08 6.43
CA SER A 142 -27.92 -15.66 6.34
C SER A 142 -26.65 -14.80 6.42
N ARG A 143 -26.35 -14.07 5.34
CA ARG A 143 -25.16 -13.22 5.27
C ARG A 143 -25.40 -11.87 5.92
N CYS A 144 -24.35 -11.29 6.50
CA CYS A 144 -24.38 -9.91 6.98
C CYS A 144 -24.29 -8.95 5.80
N VAL A 145 -25.35 -8.19 5.53
CA VAL A 145 -25.42 -7.30 4.37
C VAL A 145 -24.94 -5.91 4.77
N VAL A 146 -24.00 -5.35 4.03
CA VAL A 146 -23.45 -4.00 4.23
C VAL A 146 -23.46 -3.21 2.93
N ALA A 147 -23.48 -1.89 3.02
CA ALA A 147 -23.38 -1.03 1.86
C ALA A 147 -21.92 -0.81 1.42
N THR A 148 -21.68 -0.80 0.11
CA THR A 148 -20.37 -0.45 -0.46
C THR A 148 -20.18 1.06 -0.51
N LEU A 149 -18.94 1.49 -0.27
CA LEU A 149 -18.53 2.89 -0.31
C LEU A 149 -19.46 3.77 0.54
N LEU A 150 -19.81 3.29 1.73
CA LEU A 150 -20.56 4.00 2.76
C LEU A 150 -19.85 3.75 4.09
N HIS A 151 -19.63 4.80 4.88
CA HIS A 151 -19.07 4.64 6.22
C HIS A 151 -20.14 4.05 7.14
N MET A 152 -19.99 2.77 7.46
CA MET A 152 -20.83 2.06 8.42
C MET A 152 -20.04 1.76 9.70
N ARG A 153 -20.74 1.56 10.80
CA ARG A 153 -20.18 1.17 12.11
C ARG A 153 -20.55 -0.27 12.42
N GLY A 154 -19.56 -1.07 12.80
CA GLY A 154 -19.79 -2.36 13.47
C GLY A 154 -19.70 -2.19 14.98
N LEU A 155 -20.70 -2.67 15.72
CA LEU A 155 -20.64 -2.80 17.19
C LEU A 155 -20.52 -4.28 17.55
N VAL A 156 -19.33 -4.71 17.92
CA VAL A 156 -18.99 -6.11 18.17
C VAL A 156 -19.06 -6.42 19.67
N THR A 157 -19.81 -7.46 20.03
CA THR A 157 -19.95 -7.93 21.42
C THR A 157 -20.31 -9.42 21.45
N SER A 158 -20.45 -10.00 22.64
CA SER A 158 -20.89 -11.38 22.83
C SER A 158 -21.91 -11.48 23.95
N ASP A 159 -22.77 -12.49 23.87
CA ASP A 159 -23.75 -12.84 24.92
C ASP A 159 -23.27 -13.99 25.84
N ASP A 160 -22.16 -14.67 25.51
CA ASP A 160 -21.68 -15.84 26.27
C ASP A 160 -20.18 -15.81 26.63
N VAL A 161 -19.29 -16.21 25.72
CA VAL A 161 -17.84 -16.31 25.91
C VAL A 161 -17.13 -15.32 24.99
N VAL A 162 -15.81 -15.20 25.08
CA VAL A 162 -15.09 -14.34 24.13
C VAL A 162 -15.08 -14.98 22.74
N HIS A 163 -15.44 -14.19 21.73
CA HIS A 163 -15.27 -14.52 20.31
C HIS A 163 -14.44 -13.42 19.65
N SER A 164 -14.17 -13.53 18.36
CA SER A 164 -13.51 -12.45 17.61
C SER A 164 -14.01 -12.41 16.19
N TRP A 165 -14.63 -11.29 15.83
CA TRP A 165 -15.21 -11.08 14.51
C TRP A 165 -14.13 -10.57 13.57
N ALA A 166 -13.74 -11.40 12.61
CA ALA A 166 -12.59 -11.15 11.75
C ALA A 166 -12.90 -11.40 10.27
N ILE A 167 -12.57 -10.43 9.43
CA ILE A 167 -12.65 -10.49 7.97
C ILE A 167 -11.25 -10.13 7.42
N PRO A 168 -10.42 -11.14 7.10
CA PRO A 168 -9.03 -10.91 6.71
C PRO A 168 -8.87 -10.01 5.49
N SER A 169 -9.71 -10.18 4.46
CA SER A 169 -9.68 -9.34 3.26
C SER A 169 -10.04 -7.87 3.52
N ALA A 170 -10.79 -7.56 4.58
CA ALA A 170 -11.04 -6.19 5.00
C ALA A 170 -9.99 -5.68 6.01
N SER A 171 -9.07 -6.55 6.44
CA SER A 171 -8.12 -6.33 7.55
C SER A 171 -8.81 -5.88 8.84
N ILE A 172 -10.00 -6.43 9.10
CA ILE A 172 -10.79 -6.14 10.29
C ILE A 172 -10.72 -7.36 11.21
N LYS A 173 -10.38 -7.13 12.48
CA LYS A 173 -10.49 -8.09 13.56
C LYS A 173 -10.85 -7.34 14.84
N ALA A 174 -11.96 -7.69 15.46
CA ALA A 174 -12.37 -7.13 16.74
C ALA A 174 -12.94 -8.21 17.64
N ASP A 175 -12.46 -8.26 18.88
CA ASP A 175 -12.93 -9.23 19.86
C ASP A 175 -14.34 -8.89 20.32
N ALA A 176 -15.20 -9.90 20.36
CA ALA A 176 -16.54 -9.88 20.90
C ALA A 176 -16.45 -10.31 22.37
N ILE A 177 -16.45 -9.34 23.28
CA ILE A 177 -16.26 -9.57 24.71
C ILE A 177 -17.60 -9.38 25.43
N PRO A 178 -18.07 -10.35 26.23
CA PRO A 178 -19.29 -10.20 27.02
C PRO A 178 -19.25 -8.97 27.92
N GLY A 179 -20.31 -8.15 27.87
CA GLY A 179 -20.40 -6.92 28.66
C GLY A 179 -19.57 -5.74 28.13
N ARG A 180 -18.94 -5.86 26.96
CA ARG A 180 -18.22 -4.77 26.28
C ARG A 180 -18.66 -4.64 24.83
N LEU A 181 -18.93 -3.40 24.41
CA LEU A 181 -19.18 -3.05 23.01
C LEU A 181 -17.89 -2.51 22.39
N ASN A 182 -17.30 -3.26 21.46
CA ASN A 182 -16.18 -2.78 20.65
C ASN A 182 -16.71 -2.15 19.36
N GLN A 183 -16.16 -1.00 18.98
CA GLN A 183 -16.55 -0.28 17.78
C GLN A 183 -15.50 -0.47 16.68
N ILE A 184 -15.97 -0.73 15.45
CA ILE A 184 -15.13 -0.82 14.25
C ILE A 184 -15.77 -0.04 13.10
N GLY A 185 -14.94 0.47 12.18
CA GLY A 185 -15.40 1.05 10.91
C GLY A 185 -15.53 0.00 9.82
N LEU A 186 -16.64 0.06 9.08
CA LEU A 186 -16.92 -0.78 7.92
C LEU A 186 -17.05 0.13 6.70
N CYS A 187 -16.12 0.01 5.75
CA CYS A 187 -16.18 0.72 4.46
C CYS A 187 -15.52 -0.13 3.37
N PHE A 188 -16.34 -0.90 2.65
CA PHE A 188 -15.90 -1.77 1.55
C PHE A 188 -15.81 -1.00 0.23
N LEU A 189 -14.76 -1.24 -0.54
CA LEU A 189 -14.46 -0.51 -1.77
C LEU A 189 -15.32 -0.95 -2.97
N TYR A 190 -15.77 -2.20 -2.98
CA TYR A 190 -16.54 -2.78 -4.08
C TYR A 190 -17.51 -3.85 -3.58
N SER A 191 -18.47 -4.19 -4.44
CA SER A 191 -19.49 -5.18 -4.13
C SER A 191 -18.96 -6.60 -4.27
N GLY A 192 -19.40 -7.46 -3.37
CA GLY A 192 -18.94 -8.85 -3.32
C GLY A 192 -19.21 -9.51 -1.98
N VAL A 193 -18.78 -10.75 -1.86
CA VAL A 193 -18.91 -11.55 -0.63
C VAL A 193 -17.52 -11.73 -0.01
N PHE A 194 -17.41 -11.32 1.24
CA PHE A 194 -16.18 -11.33 2.02
C PHE A 194 -16.31 -12.30 3.19
N TYR A 195 -15.42 -13.30 3.19
CA TYR A 195 -15.45 -14.36 4.17
C TYR A 195 -14.48 -14.12 5.31
N GLY A 196 -14.86 -14.61 6.48
CA GLY A 196 -14.14 -14.53 7.73
C GLY A 196 -14.43 -15.75 8.61
N GLN A 197 -13.72 -15.85 9.73
CA GLN A 197 -13.94 -16.89 10.74
C GLN A 197 -13.72 -16.30 12.13
N CYS A 198 -14.31 -16.93 13.14
CA CYS A 198 -14.02 -16.58 14.52
C CYS A 198 -12.52 -16.71 14.79
N SER A 199 -11.91 -15.66 15.35
CA SER A 199 -10.47 -15.56 15.55
C SER A 199 -10.05 -15.55 17.03
N GLU A 200 -10.92 -16.03 17.92
CA GLU A 200 -10.69 -16.22 19.35
C GLU A 200 -11.37 -17.51 19.83
N LEU A 201 -10.67 -18.32 20.63
CA LEU A 201 -11.10 -19.67 20.98
C LEU A 201 -12.40 -19.65 21.82
N CYS A 202 -13.49 -20.19 21.28
CA CYS A 202 -14.82 -20.10 21.89
C CYS A 202 -15.52 -21.46 22.18
N GLY A 203 -14.78 -22.57 22.14
CA GLY A 203 -15.28 -23.90 22.51
C GLY A 203 -15.22 -24.94 21.39
N ILE A 204 -16.07 -25.98 21.47
CA ILE A 204 -15.93 -27.19 20.65
C ILE A 204 -16.12 -26.94 19.14
N ASN A 205 -17.01 -26.01 18.78
CA ASN A 205 -17.29 -25.68 17.39
C ASN A 205 -16.67 -24.34 16.97
N HIS A 206 -15.56 -23.94 17.61
CA HIS A 206 -14.85 -22.70 17.30
C HIS A 206 -14.56 -22.53 15.79
N SER A 207 -14.16 -23.61 15.11
CA SER A 207 -13.87 -23.59 13.66
C SER A 207 -15.10 -23.57 12.75
N PHE A 208 -16.32 -23.71 13.30
CA PHE A 208 -17.56 -23.91 12.55
C PHE A 208 -18.55 -22.75 12.69
N MET A 209 -18.06 -21.54 13.01
CA MET A 209 -18.85 -20.31 13.04
C MET A 209 -18.24 -19.24 12.11
N PRO A 210 -18.35 -19.44 10.79
CA PRO A 210 -17.81 -18.50 9.82
C PRO A 210 -18.58 -17.18 9.81
N ILE A 211 -17.96 -16.18 9.20
CA ILE A 211 -18.51 -14.86 8.97
C ILE A 211 -18.60 -14.68 7.46
N CYS A 212 -19.76 -14.27 6.98
CA CYS A 212 -19.96 -13.96 5.57
C CYS A 212 -20.61 -12.60 5.46
N VAL A 213 -19.86 -11.63 4.93
CA VAL A 213 -20.33 -10.26 4.71
C VAL A 213 -20.56 -10.04 3.23
N GLU A 214 -21.77 -9.66 2.87
CA GLU A 214 -22.13 -9.31 1.50
C GLU A 214 -22.21 -7.79 1.38
N ALA A 215 -21.27 -7.21 0.64
CA ALA A 215 -21.28 -5.79 0.36
C ALA A 215 -22.05 -5.51 -0.94
N VAL A 216 -23.12 -4.75 -0.85
CA VAL A 216 -24.00 -4.41 -1.99
C VAL A 216 -24.03 -2.89 -2.22
N PRO A 217 -24.39 -2.40 -3.42
CA PRO A 217 -24.59 -0.97 -3.64
C PRO A 217 -25.59 -0.38 -2.65
N VAL A 218 -25.38 0.89 -2.27
CA VAL A 218 -26.22 1.61 -1.28
C VAL A 218 -27.70 1.48 -1.59
N GLU A 219 -28.10 1.58 -2.87
CA GLU A 219 -29.51 1.50 -3.26
C GLU A 219 -30.12 0.13 -2.92
N ILE A 220 -29.40 -0.97 -3.20
CA ILE A 220 -29.84 -2.33 -2.89
C ILE A 220 -29.87 -2.54 -1.37
N PHE A 221 -28.85 -2.05 -0.66
CA PHE A 221 -28.81 -2.12 0.81
C PHE A 221 -30.02 -1.41 1.42
N THR A 222 -30.34 -0.20 0.98
CA THR A 222 -31.49 0.56 1.49
C THR A 222 -32.82 -0.12 1.20
N ASP A 223 -32.99 -0.70 0.01
CA ASP A 223 -34.22 -1.41 -0.34
C ASP A 223 -34.38 -2.68 0.51
N TRP A 224 -33.30 -3.45 0.67
CA TRP A 224 -33.26 -4.67 1.49
C TRP A 224 -33.56 -4.39 2.97
N ILE A 225 -32.97 -3.35 3.55
CA ILE A 225 -33.22 -3.03 4.96
C ILE A 225 -34.66 -2.54 5.15
N ILE A 226 -35.17 -1.68 4.27
CA ILE A 226 -36.56 -1.20 4.32
C ILE A 226 -37.55 -2.37 4.19
N SER A 227 -37.33 -3.30 3.27
CA SER A 227 -38.23 -4.46 3.10
C SER A 227 -38.28 -5.31 4.35
N ASN A 228 -37.12 -5.58 4.97
CA ASN A 228 -37.04 -6.42 6.16
C ASN A 228 -37.66 -5.77 7.40
N HIS A 229 -37.50 -4.45 7.58
CA HIS A 229 -38.19 -3.74 8.66
C HIS A 229 -39.71 -3.68 8.44
N LYS A 230 -40.18 -3.64 7.19
CA LYS A 230 -41.62 -3.73 6.86
C LYS A 230 -42.18 -5.12 7.16
N GLU A 231 -41.48 -6.18 6.77
CA GLU A 231 -41.88 -7.57 7.06
C GLU A 231 -41.93 -7.84 8.57
N ASN A 232 -41.00 -7.29 9.36
CA ASN A 232 -40.99 -7.44 10.82
C ASN A 232 -42.09 -6.62 11.53
N SER A 233 -42.69 -5.63 10.85
CA SER A 233 -43.72 -4.75 11.41
C SER A 233 -45.13 -5.09 10.93
N ASN A 234 -45.27 -5.84 9.84
CA ASN A 234 -46.56 -6.22 9.26
C ASN A 234 -46.44 -7.56 8.51
N ASN A 235 -47.07 -8.61 9.06
CA ASN A 235 -47.60 -9.70 8.24
C ASN A 235 -48.78 -9.12 7.42
N ASN A 236 -48.48 -8.47 6.30
CA ASN A 236 -49.40 -8.34 5.19
C ASN A 236 -48.63 -8.18 3.89
N SER A 237 -48.90 -9.11 2.98
CA SER A 237 -48.35 -9.19 1.65
C SER A 237 -48.70 -7.97 0.80
N SER A 238 -47.71 -7.42 0.11
CA SER A 238 -47.93 -6.49 -0.99
C SER A 238 -47.06 -6.87 -2.18
N ASN A 239 -47.72 -7.14 -3.30
CA ASN A 239 -47.11 -7.48 -4.57
C ASN A 239 -46.42 -6.27 -5.20
N TYR A 240 -45.18 -6.47 -5.64
CA TYR A 240 -44.45 -5.52 -6.48
C TYR A 240 -45.01 -5.53 -7.92
N THR A 241 -45.31 -4.36 -8.47
CA THR A 241 -45.79 -4.18 -9.85
C THR A 241 -44.68 -3.79 -10.82
N TYR A 242 -44.83 -4.26 -12.05
CA TYR A 242 -44.01 -4.16 -13.27
C TYR A 242 -43.49 -2.75 -13.70
N LEU A 243 -43.75 -1.68 -12.94
CA LEU A 243 -43.41 -0.30 -13.31
C LEU A 243 -42.02 0.16 -12.84
N ASP A 244 -41.38 -0.52 -11.87
CA ASP A 244 -40.04 -0.13 -11.38
C ASP A 244 -38.89 -0.52 -12.34
N TYR A 245 -39.10 -1.53 -13.19
CA TYR A 245 -38.09 -1.96 -14.17
C TYR A 245 -37.84 -0.93 -15.30
N LEU A 246 -38.84 -0.10 -15.63
CA LEU A 246 -38.73 0.88 -16.72
C LEU A 246 -37.95 2.14 -16.34
N TYR A 247 -37.93 2.52 -15.05
CA TYR A 247 -37.16 3.66 -14.57
C TYR A 247 -35.65 3.36 -14.47
N ILE A 248 -35.30 2.12 -14.12
CA ILE A 248 -33.91 1.66 -14.03
C ILE A 248 -33.28 1.59 -15.43
N LEU A 249 -34.02 1.11 -16.44
CA LEU A 249 -33.50 0.98 -17.82
C LEU A 249 -33.17 2.34 -18.47
N TRP A 250 -33.96 3.40 -18.18
CA TRP A 250 -33.75 4.73 -18.75
C TRP A 250 -32.57 5.49 -18.14
N LYS A 251 -32.19 5.15 -16.89
CA LYS A 251 -31.02 5.70 -16.19
C LYS A 251 -29.70 5.17 -16.77
N TYR A 252 -29.64 3.90 -17.18
CA TYR A 252 -28.43 3.31 -17.78
C TYR A 252 -28.12 3.87 -19.18
N VAL A 253 -29.15 4.16 -19.99
CA VAL A 253 -28.97 4.67 -21.36
C VAL A 253 -28.45 6.12 -21.38
N ARG A 254 -28.79 6.94 -20.38
CA ARG A 254 -28.33 8.34 -20.30
C ARG A 254 -26.90 8.48 -19.75
N THR A 255 -26.44 7.50 -18.98
CA THR A 255 -25.12 7.54 -18.30
C THR A 255 -23.99 6.95 -19.16
N GLY A 256 -24.31 6.16 -20.20
CA GLY A 256 -23.30 5.53 -21.06
C GLY A 256 -22.53 6.47 -21.99
N GLY A 257 -23.09 7.64 -22.34
CA GLY A 257 -22.48 8.57 -23.30
C GLY A 257 -21.38 9.46 -22.72
N SER A 258 -21.50 9.90 -21.46
CA SER A 258 -20.51 10.79 -20.82
C SER A 258 -19.29 10.04 -20.29
N VAL A 259 -19.46 8.78 -19.90
CA VAL A 259 -18.37 7.92 -19.38
C VAL A 259 -17.36 7.57 -20.48
N LEU A 260 -17.81 7.40 -21.73
CA LEU A 260 -16.93 7.05 -22.85
C LEU A 260 -16.00 8.22 -23.24
N ALA A 261 -16.51 9.46 -23.19
CA ALA A 261 -15.71 10.65 -23.50
C ALA A 261 -14.64 10.93 -22.42
N ASP A 262 -14.99 10.77 -21.14
CA ASP A 262 -14.07 10.93 -20.02
C ASP A 262 -12.98 9.85 -20.00
N LEU A 263 -13.31 8.61 -20.35
CA LEU A 263 -12.33 7.52 -20.49
C LEU A 263 -11.32 7.82 -21.60
N VAL A 264 -11.79 8.29 -22.76
CA VAL A 264 -10.91 8.63 -23.89
C VAL A 264 -9.99 9.79 -23.54
N TRP A 265 -10.51 10.83 -22.87
CA TRP A 265 -9.68 11.97 -22.45
C TRP A 265 -8.61 11.57 -21.43
N LYS A 266 -8.99 10.77 -20.42
CA LYS A 266 -8.04 10.27 -19.40
C LYS A 266 -6.96 9.36 -20.01
N LEU A 267 -7.32 8.53 -20.99
CA LEU A 267 -6.34 7.69 -21.72
C LEU A 267 -5.36 8.52 -22.56
N ILE A 268 -5.83 9.62 -23.18
CA ILE A 268 -4.96 10.53 -23.94
C ILE A 268 -3.99 11.25 -22.99
N VAL A 269 -4.46 11.76 -21.86
CA VAL A 269 -3.60 12.42 -20.85
C VAL A 269 -2.59 11.43 -20.27
N LEU A 270 -3.01 10.19 -19.97
CA LEU A 270 -2.11 9.13 -19.50
C LEU A 270 -1.03 8.79 -20.53
N TYR A 271 -1.39 8.72 -21.81
CA TYR A 271 -0.45 8.45 -22.89
C TYR A 271 0.60 9.56 -23.03
N VAL A 272 0.18 10.83 -22.96
CA VAL A 272 1.10 11.98 -23.04
C VAL A 272 2.05 12.01 -21.84
N TRP A 273 1.52 11.81 -20.62
CA TRP A 273 2.34 11.78 -19.41
C TRP A 273 3.31 10.60 -19.38
N TRP A 274 2.85 9.42 -19.80
CA TRP A 274 3.70 8.23 -19.92
C TRP A 274 4.83 8.47 -20.93
N PHE A 275 4.52 9.08 -22.08
CA PHE A 275 5.51 9.39 -23.10
C PHE A 275 6.56 10.38 -22.57
N GLU A 276 6.16 11.44 -21.88
CA GLU A 276 7.12 12.42 -21.34
C GLU A 276 7.99 11.81 -20.23
N MET A 277 7.42 11.07 -19.27
CA MET A 277 8.17 10.51 -18.15
C MET A 277 9.09 9.36 -18.59
N VAL A 278 8.62 8.46 -19.45
CA VAL A 278 9.40 7.29 -19.85
C VAL A 278 10.42 7.64 -20.94
N PHE A 279 10.01 8.38 -21.98
CA PHE A 279 10.94 8.71 -23.07
C PHE A 279 11.88 9.85 -22.72
N TYR A 280 11.40 10.95 -22.11
CA TYR A 280 12.27 12.10 -21.87
C TYR A 280 13.14 11.87 -20.62
N TYR A 281 12.53 11.60 -19.46
CA TYR A 281 13.30 11.42 -18.21
C TYR A 281 13.88 10.02 -18.03
N GLY A 282 13.18 8.98 -18.51
CA GLY A 282 13.64 7.59 -18.37
C GLY A 282 14.69 7.16 -19.40
N LEU A 283 14.59 7.63 -20.65
CA LEU A 283 15.47 7.21 -21.73
C LEU A 283 16.37 8.33 -22.24
N TYR A 284 15.83 9.48 -22.63
CA TYR A 284 16.58 10.54 -23.29
C TYR A 284 17.61 11.20 -22.36
N VAL A 285 17.23 11.64 -21.16
CA VAL A 285 18.17 12.30 -20.22
C VAL A 285 19.30 11.35 -19.78
N PRO A 286 19.04 10.08 -19.41
CA PRO A 286 20.10 9.13 -19.11
C PRO A 286 20.93 8.77 -20.35
N ALA A 287 20.32 8.62 -21.53
CA ALA A 287 21.04 8.34 -22.76
C ALA A 287 21.90 9.52 -23.21
N GLU A 288 21.44 10.76 -23.09
CA GLU A 288 22.21 11.97 -23.38
C GLU A 288 23.40 12.07 -22.40
N PHE A 289 23.16 11.87 -21.11
CA PHE A 289 24.23 11.86 -20.10
C PHE A 289 25.26 10.75 -20.37
N VAL A 290 24.81 9.53 -20.69
CA VAL A 290 25.69 8.40 -21.01
C VAL A 290 26.42 8.65 -22.32
N VAL A 291 25.75 9.04 -23.41
CA VAL A 291 26.38 9.23 -24.72
C VAL A 291 27.38 10.38 -24.69
N VAL A 292 27.05 11.53 -24.08
CA VAL A 292 27.96 12.68 -23.99
C VAL A 292 29.14 12.36 -23.07
N SER A 293 28.90 11.75 -21.91
CA SER A 293 29.96 11.37 -20.97
C SER A 293 30.86 10.28 -21.54
N SER A 294 30.27 9.23 -22.12
CA SER A 294 30.99 8.13 -22.77
C SER A 294 31.75 8.60 -24.02
N TRP A 295 31.21 9.51 -24.83
CA TRP A 295 31.90 10.06 -25.99
C TRP A 295 33.11 10.90 -25.57
N SER A 296 32.96 11.73 -24.54
CA SER A 296 34.06 12.55 -24.03
C SER A 296 35.17 11.68 -23.44
N PHE A 297 34.81 10.65 -22.68
CA PHE A 297 35.74 9.71 -22.09
C PHE A 297 36.44 8.88 -23.16
N THR A 298 35.70 8.26 -24.08
CA THR A 298 36.26 7.44 -25.18
C THR A 298 37.17 8.25 -26.10
N LYS A 299 36.82 9.51 -26.41
CA LYS A 299 37.70 10.41 -27.17
C LYS A 299 39.01 10.70 -26.43
N TRP A 300 38.94 10.88 -25.10
CA TRP A 300 40.13 11.05 -24.28
C TRP A 300 40.98 9.77 -24.22
N THR A 301 40.36 8.61 -23.97
CA THR A 301 41.07 7.31 -23.91
C THR A 301 41.71 6.99 -25.25
N PHE A 302 41.00 7.22 -26.35
CA PHE A 302 41.51 6.99 -27.71
C PHE A 302 42.71 7.88 -28.02
N ASN A 303 42.65 9.17 -27.72
CA ASN A 303 43.79 10.07 -27.90
C ASN A 303 45.00 9.68 -27.04
N LEU A 304 44.75 9.17 -25.83
CA LEU A 304 45.80 8.65 -24.94
C LEU A 304 46.45 7.41 -25.55
N CYS A 305 45.65 6.45 -26.02
CA CYS A 305 46.13 5.24 -26.68
C CYS A 305 46.92 5.54 -27.96
N VAL A 306 46.45 6.46 -28.81
CA VAL A 306 47.17 6.88 -30.03
C VAL A 306 48.50 7.55 -29.67
N SER A 307 48.52 8.39 -28.64
CA SER A 307 49.75 9.04 -28.16
C SER A 307 50.73 8.01 -27.60
N PHE A 308 50.23 7.00 -26.89
CA PHE A 308 51.02 5.91 -26.36
C PHE A 308 51.62 5.02 -27.47
N VAL A 309 50.85 4.68 -28.50
CA VAL A 309 51.34 3.90 -29.66
C VAL A 309 52.39 4.68 -30.45
N LYS A 310 52.18 5.98 -30.68
CA LYS A 310 53.19 6.85 -31.33
C LYS A 310 54.48 6.92 -30.52
N TRP A 311 54.36 7.05 -29.19
CA TRP A 311 55.51 7.03 -28.30
C TRP A 311 56.22 5.67 -28.31
N PHE A 312 55.48 4.55 -28.31
CA PHE A 312 56.04 3.20 -28.35
C PHE A 312 56.78 2.93 -29.67
N GLY A 313 56.23 3.39 -30.80
CA GLY A 313 56.92 3.35 -32.09
C GLY A 313 58.21 4.16 -32.09
N TRP A 314 58.22 5.32 -31.44
CA TRP A 314 59.43 6.13 -31.26
C TRP A 314 60.45 5.46 -30.32
N PHE A 315 59.98 4.83 -29.24
CA PHE A 315 60.81 4.07 -28.30
C PHE A 315 61.51 2.88 -28.96
N ALA A 316 60.86 2.20 -29.91
CA ALA A 316 61.46 1.09 -30.65
C ALA A 316 62.64 1.52 -31.56
N VAL A 317 62.65 2.77 -32.04
CA VAL A 317 63.72 3.32 -32.90
C VAL A 317 64.83 3.96 -32.07
N SER A 318 64.48 4.68 -31.00
CA SER A 318 65.41 5.38 -30.12
C SER A 318 64.97 5.31 -28.64
N PRO A 319 65.33 4.24 -27.91
CA PRO A 319 64.82 3.99 -26.56
C PRO A 319 65.20 5.08 -25.55
N LEU A 320 66.41 5.64 -25.68
CA LEU A 320 66.96 6.61 -24.74
C LEU A 320 66.28 7.99 -24.86
N ASP A 321 66.06 8.48 -26.09
CA ASP A 321 65.42 9.78 -26.32
C ASP A 321 63.92 9.75 -26.00
N ALA A 322 63.23 8.65 -26.33
CA ALA A 322 61.80 8.49 -26.05
C ALA A 322 61.53 8.38 -24.54
N SER A 323 62.39 7.69 -23.77
CA SER A 323 62.27 7.61 -22.32
C SER A 323 62.56 8.94 -21.64
N VAL A 324 63.58 9.69 -22.09
CA VAL A 324 63.85 11.06 -21.61
C VAL A 324 62.67 12.00 -21.92
N TYR A 325 62.04 11.87 -23.09
CA TYR A 325 60.85 12.66 -23.44
C TYR A 325 59.65 12.31 -22.55
N ALA A 326 59.38 11.03 -22.29
CA ALA A 326 58.30 10.61 -21.40
C ALA A 326 58.48 11.14 -19.98
N VAL A 327 59.69 11.03 -19.43
CA VAL A 327 60.01 11.56 -18.10
C VAL A 327 59.85 13.08 -18.07
N LYS A 328 60.32 13.81 -19.08
CA LYS A 328 60.12 15.25 -19.19
C LYS A 328 58.65 15.63 -19.34
N TYR A 329 57.86 14.88 -20.11
CA TYR A 329 56.44 15.14 -20.33
C TYR A 329 55.64 14.95 -19.04
N VAL A 330 55.85 13.82 -18.33
CA VAL A 330 55.21 13.56 -17.04
C VAL A 330 55.64 14.61 -16.01
N PHE A 331 56.94 14.94 -15.97
CA PHE A 331 57.44 16.00 -15.10
C PHE A 331 56.77 17.35 -15.39
N TRP A 332 56.59 17.72 -16.65
CA TRP A 332 55.91 18.96 -17.04
C TRP A 332 54.40 18.96 -16.74
N GLN A 333 53.72 17.82 -16.81
CA GLN A 333 52.30 17.71 -16.41
C GLN A 333 52.12 17.81 -14.89
N VAL A 334 52.99 17.16 -14.12
CA VAL A 334 52.99 17.29 -12.66
C VAL A 334 53.40 18.71 -12.26
N TYR A 335 54.41 19.27 -12.91
CA TYR A 335 54.85 20.64 -12.67
C TYR A 335 53.76 21.64 -13.03
N SER A 336 53.01 21.49 -14.14
CA SER A 336 51.92 22.42 -14.48
C SER A 336 50.77 22.36 -13.47
N GLY A 337 50.45 21.17 -12.96
CA GLY A 337 49.48 20.99 -11.87
C GLY A 337 49.94 21.64 -10.57
N VAL A 338 51.18 21.37 -10.14
CA VAL A 338 51.77 22.00 -8.95
C VAL A 338 51.90 23.50 -9.12
N TRP A 339 52.33 23.97 -10.30
CA TRP A 339 52.45 25.39 -10.64
C TRP A 339 51.10 26.07 -10.62
N TYR A 340 50.02 25.45 -11.10
CA TYR A 340 48.66 25.98 -11.00
C TYR A 340 48.21 26.12 -9.54
N VAL A 341 48.49 25.12 -8.70
CA VAL A 341 48.20 25.17 -7.25
C VAL A 341 48.98 26.30 -6.57
N VAL A 342 50.26 26.49 -6.94
CA VAL A 342 51.16 27.47 -6.32
C VAL A 342 50.90 28.90 -6.83
N THR A 343 50.66 29.09 -8.13
CA THR A 343 50.45 30.42 -8.73
C THR A 343 49.04 30.95 -8.53
N LYS A 344 48.06 30.05 -8.41
CA LYS A 344 46.65 30.41 -8.24
C LYS A 344 46.02 29.70 -7.04
N PRO A 345 46.56 29.91 -5.83
CA PRO A 345 46.12 29.17 -4.63
C PRO A 345 44.66 29.49 -4.27
N PHE A 346 44.20 30.72 -4.50
CA PHE A 346 42.81 31.12 -4.25
C PHE A 346 41.81 30.49 -5.24
N GLU A 347 42.15 30.37 -6.53
CA GLU A 347 41.28 29.70 -7.51
C GLU A 347 41.22 28.19 -7.25
N PHE A 348 42.35 27.57 -6.89
CA PHE A 348 42.41 26.14 -6.56
C PHE A 348 41.65 25.80 -5.28
N THR A 349 41.84 26.57 -4.20
CA THR A 349 41.08 26.40 -2.95
C THR A 349 39.59 26.63 -3.16
N HIS A 350 39.21 27.65 -3.94
CA HIS A 350 37.81 27.87 -4.30
C HIS A 350 37.23 26.69 -5.10
N TRP A 351 37.95 26.15 -6.08
CA TRP A 351 37.53 24.96 -6.84
C TRP A 351 37.37 23.72 -5.93
N LEU A 352 38.33 23.50 -5.02
CA LEU A 352 38.34 22.35 -4.11
C LEU A 352 37.23 22.42 -3.07
N VAL A 353 37.03 23.59 -2.46
CA VAL A 353 35.89 23.86 -1.56
C VAL A 353 34.57 23.69 -2.31
N LYS A 354 34.45 24.23 -3.53
CA LYS A 354 33.23 24.09 -4.34
C LYS A 354 32.93 22.63 -4.67
N SER A 355 33.93 21.81 -5.00
CA SER A 355 33.76 20.37 -5.24
C SER A 355 33.32 19.61 -3.99
N ILE A 356 33.99 19.84 -2.85
CA ILE A 356 33.64 19.19 -1.57
C ILE A 356 32.22 19.56 -1.13
N VAL A 357 31.89 20.86 -1.16
CA VAL A 357 30.55 21.35 -0.82
C VAL A 357 29.50 20.75 -1.75
N LYS A 358 29.76 20.66 -3.06
CA LYS A 358 28.83 20.07 -4.03
C LYS A 358 28.63 18.56 -3.79
N SER A 359 29.68 17.85 -3.39
CA SER A 359 29.60 16.42 -3.05
C SER A 359 28.83 16.18 -1.75
N ILE A 360 29.08 16.98 -0.70
CA ILE A 360 28.34 16.91 0.57
C ILE A 360 26.87 17.28 0.34
N LEU A 361 26.59 18.35 -0.40
CA LEU A 361 25.22 18.70 -0.76
C LEU A 361 24.55 17.61 -1.60
N SER A 362 25.26 16.94 -2.50
CA SER A 362 24.72 15.83 -3.28
C SER A 362 24.35 14.64 -2.39
N LEU A 363 25.20 14.29 -1.42
CA LEU A 363 24.93 13.23 -0.44
C LEU A 363 23.74 13.57 0.46
N CYS A 364 23.68 14.80 0.98
CA CYS A 364 22.54 15.28 1.77
C CYS A 364 21.26 15.36 0.93
N LYS A 365 21.32 15.81 -0.32
CA LYS A 365 20.16 15.82 -1.22
C LYS A 365 19.70 14.42 -1.56
N PHE A 366 20.62 13.46 -1.72
CA PHE A 366 20.27 12.07 -1.98
C PHE A 366 19.65 11.39 -0.76
N SER A 367 20.16 11.64 0.44
CA SER A 367 19.55 11.11 1.67
C SER A 367 18.19 11.76 1.95
N VAL A 368 18.06 13.09 1.76
CA VAL A 368 16.77 13.78 1.83
C VAL A 368 15.83 13.31 0.73
N PHE A 369 16.32 13.03 -0.48
CA PHE A 369 15.52 12.45 -1.56
C PHE A 369 15.05 11.05 -1.20
N LEU A 370 15.90 10.19 -0.63
CA LEU A 370 15.52 8.85 -0.19
C LEU A 370 14.49 8.91 0.94
N VAL A 371 14.72 9.76 1.94
CA VAL A 371 13.77 9.97 3.04
C VAL A 371 12.49 10.60 2.52
N SER A 372 12.56 11.58 1.61
CA SER A 372 11.39 12.20 0.99
C SER A 372 10.63 11.24 0.09
N SER A 373 11.32 10.35 -0.64
CA SER A 373 10.73 9.34 -1.51
C SER A 373 10.11 8.22 -0.68
N MET A 374 10.75 7.83 0.43
CA MET A 374 10.17 6.94 1.42
C MET A 374 8.96 7.59 2.09
N VAL A 375 9.08 8.83 2.56
CA VAL A 375 7.97 9.55 3.18
C VAL A 375 6.83 9.77 2.18
N SER A 376 7.13 10.03 0.90
CA SER A 376 6.11 10.16 -0.14
C SER A 376 5.48 8.81 -0.51
N SER A 377 6.26 7.72 -0.52
CA SER A 377 5.71 6.36 -0.68
C SER A 377 4.94 5.89 0.56
N MET A 378 5.26 6.42 1.74
CA MET A 378 4.54 6.21 3.01
C MET A 378 3.39 7.20 3.18
N SER A 379 3.33 8.24 2.36
CA SER A 379 2.20 9.14 2.20
C SER A 379 1.37 8.71 0.99
N SER A 380 0.90 7.47 0.99
CA SER A 380 -0.23 7.02 0.15
C SER A 380 -1.46 7.94 0.27
N PHE A 381 -1.49 8.79 1.30
CA PHE A 381 -2.69 9.49 1.71
C PHE A 381 -2.79 10.99 1.45
N THR A 382 -1.71 11.68 1.07
CA THR A 382 -1.78 13.14 0.91
C THR A 382 -1.92 13.62 -0.54
N ASP A 383 -1.60 12.80 -1.55
CA ASP A 383 -1.60 13.29 -2.95
C ASP A 383 -2.11 12.28 -4.01
N ASP A 384 -2.73 11.16 -3.61
CA ASP A 384 -3.20 10.16 -4.59
C ASP A 384 -4.61 10.47 -5.12
N GLY A 385 -4.72 10.69 -6.44
CA GLY A 385 -6.00 10.92 -7.13
C GLY A 385 -7.00 9.78 -6.94
N PHE A 386 -6.53 8.57 -6.63
CA PHE A 386 -7.39 7.43 -6.28
C PHE A 386 -8.21 7.70 -5.00
N LYS A 387 -7.61 8.24 -3.94
CA LYS A 387 -8.34 8.55 -2.71
C LYS A 387 -9.37 9.65 -2.93
N GLN A 388 -9.04 10.68 -3.70
CA GLN A 388 -10.01 11.74 -4.00
C GLN A 388 -11.26 11.15 -4.66
N VAL A 389 -11.07 10.23 -5.61
CA VAL A 389 -12.18 9.51 -6.26
C VAL A 389 -12.94 8.61 -5.27
N VAL A 390 -12.24 7.87 -4.40
CA VAL A 390 -12.91 7.03 -3.38
C VAL A 390 -13.72 7.90 -2.41
N MET A 391 -13.15 8.98 -1.88
CA MET A 391 -13.83 9.89 -0.96
C MET A 391 -15.00 10.61 -1.63
N GLU A 392 -14.84 11.06 -2.88
CA GLU A 392 -15.92 11.63 -3.67
C GLU A 392 -17.06 10.61 -3.84
N ARG A 393 -16.71 9.36 -4.14
CA ARG A 393 -17.71 8.31 -4.32
C ARG A 393 -18.41 7.94 -3.02
N VAL A 394 -17.68 7.90 -1.91
CA VAL A 394 -18.26 7.70 -0.58
C VAL A 394 -19.21 8.84 -0.23
N ASN A 395 -18.81 10.09 -0.41
CA ASN A 395 -19.67 11.26 -0.17
C ASN A 395 -20.94 11.23 -1.02
N LEU A 396 -20.83 10.86 -2.30
CA LEU A 396 -21.98 10.72 -3.20
C LEU A 396 -22.93 9.61 -2.75
N ASN A 397 -22.38 8.49 -2.28
CA ASN A 397 -23.14 7.37 -1.73
C ASN A 397 -23.81 7.70 -0.40
N THR A 398 -23.12 8.42 0.49
CA THR A 398 -23.69 9.01 1.71
C THR A 398 -24.86 9.93 1.39
N PHE A 399 -24.70 10.87 0.46
CA PHE A 399 -25.79 11.77 0.06
C PHE A 399 -27.01 11.00 -0.45
N LYS A 400 -26.79 9.98 -1.28
CA LYS A 400 -27.88 9.11 -1.76
C LYS A 400 -28.56 8.34 -0.63
N PHE A 401 -27.79 7.74 0.27
CA PHE A 401 -28.31 7.01 1.42
C PHE A 401 -29.23 7.92 2.25
N LEU A 402 -28.73 9.09 2.65
CA LEU A 402 -29.49 10.07 3.41
C LEU A 402 -30.73 10.56 2.67
N TRP A 403 -30.66 10.75 1.34
CA TRP A 403 -31.80 11.15 0.53
C TRP A 403 -32.91 10.08 0.51
N ILE A 404 -32.54 8.80 0.36
CA ILE A 404 -33.49 7.67 0.39
C ILE A 404 -34.17 7.58 1.77
N ILE A 405 -33.38 7.61 2.85
CA ILE A 405 -33.88 7.57 4.22
C ILE A 405 -34.81 8.76 4.50
N GLN A 406 -34.42 9.97 4.08
CA GLN A 406 -35.25 11.16 4.25
C GLN A 406 -36.60 11.04 3.53
N ASN A 407 -36.62 10.50 2.32
CA ASN A 407 -37.87 10.29 1.57
C ASN A 407 -38.75 9.23 2.22
N TYR A 408 -38.18 8.12 2.68
CA TYR A 408 -38.92 7.10 3.43
C TYR A 408 -39.69 7.72 4.61
N TYR A 409 -39.02 8.53 5.44
CA TYR A 409 -39.66 9.17 6.58
C TYR A 409 -40.64 10.30 6.19
N LYS A 410 -40.52 10.90 5.01
CA LYS A 410 -41.53 11.85 4.51
C LYS A 410 -42.82 11.15 4.12
N GLU A 411 -42.73 9.94 3.58
CA GLU A 411 -43.89 9.15 3.14
C GLU A 411 -44.61 8.45 4.30
N HIS A 412 -43.92 8.21 5.43
CA HIS A 412 -44.45 7.48 6.59
C HIS A 412 -44.63 8.36 7.86
N ARG A 413 -44.63 9.68 7.69
CA ARG A 413 -45.13 10.66 8.68
C ARG A 413 -46.57 11.01 8.36
#